data_AF-A0A2V2BTQ6-F1
#
_entry.id   AF-A0A2V2BTQ6-F1
#
_cell.length_a   1.000
_cell.length_b   1.000
_cell.length_c   1.000
_cell.angle_alpha   90.00
_cell.angle_beta   90.00
_cell.angle_gamma   90.00
#
_symmetry.space_group_name_H-M   'P 1'
#
loop_
_entity.id
_entity.type
_entity.pdbx_description
1 polymer ?
#
loop_
_entity_poly.entity_id
_entity_poly.type
_entity_poly.pdbx_seq_one_letter_code
_entity_poly.pdbx_strand_id
1 'polypeptide(L)'
;MKITVFFAAAPLFAAAAYAQTAAVADLQQDMALLRREVGQLRLEVEQLRRENEELSRKLKGVQSSTVGTEAVRQQVSLVRSEVGAQNESLKREIIALVKKDLEAMAAQTNANIQKLAAAIGTRPQADLPANFSDDYPKTGVTYTVQSGDSISRIARKMNSRIKWIQDANKIADPTRGLRVGDEIFVPQK
;
A
#
# COMPACT_ATOMS: atom_id res chain seq x y z
N MET A 1 -63.12 117.88 -54.28
CA MET A 1 -62.19 116.76 -54.52
C MET A 1 -62.20 115.85 -53.30
N LYS A 2 -62.32 114.54 -53.52
CA LYS A 2 -62.33 113.45 -52.53
C LYS A 2 -60.92 113.21 -51.98
N ILE A 3 -60.78 112.72 -50.74
CA ILE A 3 -59.90 111.60 -50.37
C ILE A 3 -60.34 111.11 -48.98
N THR A 4 -60.95 109.93 -48.98
CA THR A 4 -61.16 109.02 -47.85
C THR A 4 -59.82 108.37 -47.49
N VAL A 5 -59.47 108.32 -46.19
CA VAL A 5 -58.43 107.41 -45.71
C VAL A 5 -58.99 106.62 -44.53
N PHE A 6 -59.42 105.40 -44.84
CA PHE A 6 -59.56 104.30 -43.90
C PHE A 6 -58.15 103.92 -43.42
N PHE A 7 -57.90 103.87 -42.11
CA PHE A 7 -56.76 103.11 -41.58
C PHE A 7 -57.27 101.99 -40.68
N ALA A 8 -56.81 100.80 -41.02
CA ALA A 8 -57.31 99.51 -40.61
C ALA A 8 -56.96 99.16 -39.16
N ALA A 9 -57.82 98.32 -38.60
CA ALA A 9 -57.71 97.67 -37.31
C ALA A 9 -56.44 96.81 -37.14
N ALA A 10 -56.00 96.71 -35.89
CA ALA A 10 -55.40 95.56 -35.20
C ALA A 10 -54.15 94.85 -35.80
N PRO A 11 -53.05 94.82 -35.02
CA PRO A 11 -52.21 93.62 -35.00
C PRO A 11 -51.63 93.21 -33.63
N LEU A 12 -52.11 93.75 -32.50
CA LEU A 12 -51.50 93.42 -31.19
C LEU A 12 -51.97 92.08 -30.59
N PHE A 13 -53.17 91.60 -30.91
CA PHE A 13 -53.65 90.28 -30.44
C PHE A 13 -53.01 89.09 -31.19
N ALA A 14 -52.50 89.30 -32.40
CA ALA A 14 -51.90 88.21 -33.19
C ALA A 14 -50.52 87.78 -32.68
N ALA A 15 -49.71 88.70 -32.15
CA ALA A 15 -48.36 88.41 -31.68
C ALA A 15 -48.34 87.57 -30.38
N ALA A 16 -49.27 87.84 -29.44
CA ALA A 16 -49.40 87.08 -28.20
C ALA A 16 -49.94 85.66 -28.45
N ALA A 17 -50.89 85.51 -29.38
CA ALA A 17 -51.38 84.19 -29.82
C ALA A 17 -50.27 83.36 -30.50
N TYR A 18 -49.39 84.01 -31.28
CA TYR A 18 -48.23 83.36 -31.90
C TYR A 18 -47.17 82.91 -30.89
N ALA A 19 -46.93 83.68 -29.82
CA ALA A 19 -46.02 83.28 -28.75
C ALA A 19 -46.56 82.08 -27.96
N GLN A 20 -47.88 82.03 -27.73
CA GLN A 20 -48.54 80.88 -27.10
C GLN A 20 -48.50 79.63 -27.99
N THR A 21 -48.69 79.76 -29.30
CA THR A 21 -48.57 78.62 -30.22
C THR A 21 -47.14 78.13 -30.38
N ALA A 22 -46.14 79.02 -30.33
CA ALA A 22 -44.72 78.64 -30.32
C ALA A 22 -44.34 77.88 -29.04
N ALA A 23 -44.80 78.32 -27.87
CA ALA A 23 -44.58 77.61 -26.60
C ALA A 23 -45.25 76.22 -26.58
N VAL A 24 -46.44 76.08 -27.17
CA VAL A 24 -47.11 74.79 -27.32
C VAL A 24 -46.36 73.87 -28.29
N ALA A 25 -45.78 74.41 -29.36
CA ALA A 25 -44.96 73.65 -30.30
C ALA A 25 -43.66 73.14 -29.65
N ASP A 26 -43.02 73.96 -28.81
CA ASP A 26 -41.83 73.59 -28.04
C ASP A 26 -42.15 72.48 -27.03
N LEU A 27 -43.25 72.62 -26.29
CA LEU A 27 -43.75 71.56 -25.38
C LEU A 27 -44.11 70.26 -26.11
N GLN A 28 -44.64 70.34 -27.33
CA GLN A 28 -44.91 69.16 -28.16
C GLN A 28 -43.62 68.47 -28.60
N GLN A 29 -42.58 69.25 -28.91
CA GLN A 29 -41.26 68.75 -29.25
C GLN A 29 -40.58 68.08 -28.05
N ASP A 30 -40.64 68.69 -26.86
CA ASP A 30 -40.15 68.11 -25.61
C ASP A 30 -40.90 66.83 -25.24
N MET A 31 -42.23 66.80 -25.40
CA MET A 31 -43.01 65.58 -25.20
C MET A 31 -42.64 64.46 -26.18
N ALA A 32 -42.24 64.80 -27.42
CA ALA A 32 -41.73 63.83 -28.37
C ALA A 32 -40.35 63.27 -27.96
N LEU A 33 -39.46 64.13 -27.46
CA LEU A 33 -38.16 63.74 -26.89
C LEU A 33 -38.33 62.84 -25.66
N LEU A 34 -39.18 63.24 -24.70
CA LEU A 34 -39.44 62.46 -23.49
C LEU A 34 -40.01 61.07 -23.82
N ARG A 35 -40.93 60.98 -24.79
CA ARG A 35 -41.49 59.70 -25.23
C ARG A 35 -40.43 58.78 -25.83
N ARG A 36 -39.48 59.34 -26.57
CA ARG A 36 -38.34 58.60 -27.12
C ARG A 36 -37.43 58.08 -26.02
N GLU A 37 -37.09 58.94 -25.05
CA GLU A 37 -36.21 58.60 -23.93
C GLU A 37 -36.85 57.57 -22.99
N VAL A 38 -38.14 57.70 -22.68
CA VAL A 38 -38.91 56.68 -21.96
C VAL A 38 -38.96 55.36 -22.73
N GLY A 39 -39.05 55.43 -24.07
CA GLY A 39 -38.93 54.25 -24.93
C GLY A 39 -37.57 53.56 -24.79
N GLN A 40 -36.47 54.33 -24.78
CA GLN A 40 -35.11 53.81 -24.59
C GLN A 40 -34.92 53.21 -23.19
N LEU A 41 -35.34 53.92 -22.14
CA LEU A 41 -35.25 53.45 -20.76
C LEU A 41 -36.05 52.15 -20.53
N ARG A 42 -37.22 52.01 -21.17
CA ARG A 42 -37.99 50.75 -21.10
C ARG A 42 -37.23 49.58 -21.69
N LEU A 43 -36.56 49.77 -22.82
CA LEU A 43 -35.74 48.74 -23.44
C LEU A 43 -34.54 48.37 -22.55
N GLU A 44 -33.88 49.37 -21.96
CA GLU A 44 -32.77 49.15 -21.04
C GLU A 44 -33.21 48.38 -19.78
N VAL A 45 -34.35 48.73 -19.20
CA VAL A 45 -34.92 48.00 -18.05
C VAL A 45 -35.26 46.55 -18.41
N GLU A 46 -35.80 46.31 -19.61
CA GLU A 46 -36.03 44.94 -20.07
C GLU A 46 -34.73 44.17 -20.27
N GLN A 47 -33.71 44.80 -20.84
CA GLN A 47 -32.39 44.20 -21.00
C GLN A 47 -31.78 43.83 -19.63
N LEU A 48 -31.76 44.77 -18.68
CA LEU A 48 -31.27 44.55 -17.32
C LEU A 48 -32.03 43.44 -16.59
N ARG A 49 -33.34 43.30 -16.83
CA ARG A 49 -34.13 42.20 -16.27
C ARG A 49 -33.69 40.85 -16.86
N ARG A 50 -33.48 40.78 -18.17
CA ARG A 50 -32.96 39.56 -18.82
C ARG A 50 -31.58 39.18 -18.30
N GLU A 51 -30.68 40.17 -18.17
CA GLU A 51 -29.35 39.96 -17.62
C GLU A 51 -29.40 39.46 -16.17
N ASN A 52 -30.26 40.04 -15.33
CA ASN A 52 -30.47 39.57 -13.95
C ASN A 52 -31.02 38.14 -13.88
N GLU A 53 -31.97 37.78 -14.75
CA GLU A 53 -32.48 36.41 -14.84
C GLU A 53 -31.38 35.43 -15.26
N GLU A 54 -30.54 35.80 -16.22
CA GLU A 54 -29.42 34.99 -16.67
C GLU A 54 -28.37 34.82 -15.57
N LEU A 55 -28.00 35.90 -14.89
CA LEU A 55 -27.08 35.86 -13.75
C LEU A 55 -27.62 34.96 -12.63
N SER A 56 -28.91 35.07 -12.32
CA SER A 56 -29.57 34.20 -11.33
C SER A 56 -29.54 32.73 -11.75
N ARG A 57 -29.76 32.42 -13.04
CA ARG A 57 -29.63 31.06 -13.58
C ARG A 57 -28.20 30.54 -13.47
N LYS A 58 -27.19 31.35 -13.81
CA LYS A 58 -25.77 31.01 -13.67
C LYS A 58 -25.41 30.74 -12.20
N LEU A 59 -25.87 31.58 -11.29
CA LEU A 59 -25.63 31.42 -9.85
C LEU A 59 -26.23 30.12 -9.32
N LYS A 60 -27.46 29.77 -9.73
CA LYS A 60 -28.11 28.49 -9.38
C LYS A 60 -27.36 27.28 -9.95
N GLY A 61 -26.81 27.39 -11.17
CA GLY A 61 -25.96 26.36 -11.76
C GLY A 61 -24.69 26.11 -10.95
N VAL A 62 -24.01 27.18 -10.53
CA VAL A 62 -22.83 27.10 -9.64
C VAL A 62 -23.21 26.54 -8.27
N GLN A 63 -24.34 26.94 -7.70
CA GLN A 63 -24.81 26.39 -6.42
C GLN A 63 -25.13 24.89 -6.52
N SER A 64 -25.67 24.41 -7.63
CA SER A 64 -25.83 22.98 -7.90
C SER A 64 -24.49 22.24 -7.98
N SER A 65 -23.44 22.86 -8.55
CA SER A 65 -22.09 22.27 -8.55
C SER A 65 -21.49 22.15 -7.14
N THR A 66 -21.85 23.04 -6.20
CA THR A 66 -21.47 22.88 -4.77
C THR A 66 -22.18 21.71 -4.08
N VAL A 67 -23.42 21.37 -4.48
CA VAL A 67 -24.11 20.16 -3.99
C VAL A 67 -23.34 18.89 -4.39
N GLY A 68 -22.71 18.89 -5.57
CA GLY A 68 -21.79 17.82 -5.98
C GLY A 68 -20.62 17.64 -5.02
N THR A 69 -20.05 18.73 -4.49
CA THR A 69 -18.94 18.65 -3.51
C THR A 69 -19.38 18.11 -2.15
N GLU A 70 -20.61 18.38 -1.73
CA GLU A 70 -21.16 17.87 -0.46
C GLU A 70 -21.54 16.38 -0.58
N ALA A 71 -22.14 15.98 -1.70
CA ALA A 71 -22.39 14.57 -2.01
C ALA A 71 -21.08 13.77 -2.07
N VAL A 72 -20.02 14.32 -2.67
CA VAL A 72 -18.69 13.70 -2.68
C VAL A 72 -18.12 13.60 -1.27
N ARG A 73 -18.26 14.62 -0.40
CA ARG A 73 -17.83 14.53 1.01
C ARG A 73 -18.56 13.44 1.79
N GLN A 74 -19.87 13.30 1.58
CA GLN A 74 -20.67 12.23 2.19
C GLN A 74 -20.24 10.84 1.67
N GLN A 75 -19.99 10.70 0.36
CA GLN A 75 -19.48 9.45 -0.20
C GLN A 75 -18.09 9.12 0.36
N VAL A 76 -17.19 10.10 0.49
CA VAL A 76 -15.85 9.89 1.05
C VAL A 76 -15.90 9.51 2.53
N SER A 77 -16.82 10.08 3.32
CA SER A 77 -16.96 9.71 4.74
C SER A 77 -17.51 8.30 4.90
N LEU A 78 -18.49 7.90 4.08
CA LEU A 78 -19.01 6.54 4.02
C LEU A 78 -17.91 5.54 3.66
N VAL A 79 -17.17 5.78 2.57
CA VAL A 79 -16.06 4.93 2.15
C VAL A 79 -14.99 4.83 3.23
N ARG A 80 -14.62 5.94 3.90
CA ARG A 80 -13.66 5.88 5.01
C ARG A 80 -14.16 5.03 6.18
N SER A 81 -15.44 5.12 6.51
CA SER A 81 -16.04 4.30 7.58
C SER A 81 -16.09 2.83 7.20
N GLU A 82 -16.45 2.51 5.96
CA GLU A 82 -16.48 1.14 5.43
C GLU A 82 -15.08 0.53 5.38
N VAL A 83 -14.10 1.25 4.85
CA VAL A 83 -12.69 0.82 4.82
C VAL A 83 -12.15 0.61 6.24
N GLY A 84 -12.50 1.49 7.19
CA GLY A 84 -12.14 1.32 8.60
C GLY A 84 -12.70 0.04 9.20
N ALA A 85 -13.99 -0.23 8.97
CA ALA A 85 -14.66 -1.44 9.44
C ALA A 85 -14.08 -2.72 8.80
N GLN A 86 -13.80 -2.69 7.49
CA GLN A 86 -13.16 -3.80 6.76
C GLN A 86 -11.76 -4.08 7.28
N ASN A 87 -10.95 -3.04 7.51
CA ASN A 87 -9.60 -3.21 8.05
C ASN A 87 -9.60 -3.86 9.44
N GLU A 88 -10.52 -3.47 10.32
CA GLU A 88 -10.65 -4.11 11.63
C GLU A 88 -11.13 -5.56 11.53
N SER A 89 -12.00 -5.88 10.57
CA SER A 89 -12.41 -7.26 10.29
C SER A 89 -11.25 -8.12 9.79
N LEU A 90 -10.51 -7.62 8.79
CA LEU A 90 -9.35 -8.29 8.21
C LEU A 90 -8.25 -8.53 9.25
N LYS A 91 -7.96 -7.53 10.11
CA LYS A 91 -7.00 -7.70 11.21
C LYS A 91 -7.40 -8.87 12.12
N ARG A 92 -8.68 -8.95 12.51
CA ARG A 92 -9.17 -10.05 13.36
C ARG A 92 -9.02 -11.41 12.68
N GLU A 93 -9.36 -11.49 11.39
CA GLU A 93 -9.24 -12.71 10.59
C GLU A 93 -7.78 -13.15 10.44
N ILE A 94 -6.88 -12.21 10.10
CA ILE A 94 -5.44 -12.47 9.99
C ILE A 94 -4.88 -12.95 11.33
N ILE A 95 -5.22 -12.30 12.44
CA ILE A 95 -4.77 -12.72 13.78
C ILE A 95 -5.27 -14.13 14.09
N ALA A 96 -6.52 -14.45 13.77
CA ALA A 96 -7.07 -15.78 14.00
C ALA A 96 -6.37 -16.85 13.15
N LEU A 97 -6.06 -16.55 11.88
CA LEU A 97 -5.34 -17.44 10.98
C LEU A 97 -3.90 -17.66 11.43
N VAL A 98 -3.16 -16.58 11.72
CA VAL A 98 -1.78 -16.65 12.22
C VAL A 98 -1.71 -17.44 13.52
N LYS A 99 -2.67 -17.24 14.44
CA LYS A 99 -2.74 -18.03 15.67
C LYS A 99 -2.93 -19.53 15.37
N LYS A 100 -3.84 -19.88 14.47
CA LYS A 100 -4.09 -21.26 14.07
C LYS A 100 -2.85 -21.90 13.43
N ASP A 101 -2.15 -21.18 12.56
CA ASP A 101 -0.94 -21.69 11.90
C ASP A 101 0.21 -21.87 12.90
N LEU A 102 0.37 -20.94 13.85
CA LEU A 102 1.35 -21.07 14.94
C LEU A 102 1.09 -22.31 15.80
N GLU A 103 -0.16 -22.56 16.17
CA GLU A 103 -0.55 -23.75 16.93
C GLU A 103 -0.29 -25.05 16.14
N ALA A 104 -0.62 -25.07 14.85
CA ALA A 104 -0.36 -26.21 13.97
C ALA A 104 1.13 -26.49 13.80
N MET A 105 1.96 -25.45 13.60
CA MET A 105 3.41 -25.58 13.49
C MET A 105 4.03 -26.05 14.80
N ALA A 106 3.58 -25.55 15.95
CA ALA A 106 4.05 -26.02 17.26
C ALA A 106 3.72 -27.50 17.48
N ALA A 107 2.50 -27.92 17.13
CA ALA A 107 2.10 -29.32 17.20
C ALA A 107 2.95 -30.21 16.27
N GLN A 108 3.20 -29.77 15.03
CA GLN A 108 4.04 -30.50 14.08
C GLN A 108 5.49 -30.58 14.54
N THR A 109 6.03 -29.51 15.11
CA THR A 109 7.38 -29.47 15.67
C THR A 109 7.51 -30.46 16.82
N ASN A 110 6.56 -30.46 17.77
CA ASN A 110 6.52 -31.43 18.87
C ASN A 110 6.42 -32.87 18.36
N ALA A 111 5.58 -33.14 17.35
CA ALA A 111 5.47 -34.46 16.76
C ALA A 111 6.79 -34.92 16.10
N ASN A 112 7.50 -34.02 15.42
CA ASN A 112 8.80 -34.32 14.81
C ASN A 112 9.89 -34.56 15.86
N ILE A 113 9.92 -33.78 16.94
CA ILE A 113 10.83 -33.99 18.07
C ILE A 113 10.57 -35.36 18.72
N GLN A 114 9.31 -35.74 18.93
CA GLN A 114 8.96 -37.06 19.48
C GLN A 114 9.40 -38.19 18.55
N LYS A 115 9.19 -38.05 17.23
CA LYS A 115 9.68 -39.02 16.24
C LYS A 115 11.21 -39.14 16.27
N LEU A 116 11.91 -38.02 16.38
CA LEU A 116 13.37 -38.00 16.51
C LEU A 116 13.82 -38.67 17.81
N ALA A 117 13.19 -38.36 18.94
CA ALA A 117 13.48 -38.96 20.24
C ALA A 117 13.26 -40.49 20.20
N ALA A 118 12.17 -40.94 19.58
CA ALA A 118 11.90 -42.37 19.39
C ALA A 118 12.96 -43.04 18.50
N ALA A 119 13.40 -42.38 17.42
CA ALA A 119 14.46 -42.89 16.54
C ALA A 119 15.84 -42.96 17.22
N ILE A 120 16.14 -42.02 18.13
CA ILE A 120 17.37 -42.06 18.93
C ILE A 120 17.32 -43.20 19.96
N GLY A 121 16.18 -43.39 20.64
CA GLY A 121 16.02 -44.44 21.65
C GLY A 121 15.93 -45.87 21.09
N THR A 122 15.58 -46.02 19.82
CA THR A 122 15.44 -47.33 19.13
C THR A 122 16.61 -47.68 18.24
N ARG A 123 17.62 -46.81 18.11
CA ARG A 123 18.85 -47.18 17.41
C ARG A 123 19.49 -48.33 18.19
N PRO A 124 19.65 -49.52 17.61
CA PRO A 124 20.44 -50.56 18.24
C PRO A 124 21.83 -49.98 18.42
N GLN A 125 22.17 -49.64 19.66
CA GLN A 125 23.57 -49.49 20.04
C GLN A 125 24.12 -50.89 19.81
N ALA A 126 24.79 -51.09 18.68
CA ALA A 126 25.51 -52.33 18.46
C ALA A 126 26.51 -52.38 19.61
N ASP A 127 26.20 -53.19 20.63
CA ASP A 127 27.13 -53.58 21.65
C ASP A 127 28.24 -54.32 20.90
N LEU A 128 29.23 -53.55 20.44
CA LEU A 128 30.48 -54.09 19.96
C LEU A 128 31.00 -54.93 21.12
N PRO A 129 31.19 -56.25 20.95
CA PRO A 129 31.69 -57.08 22.04
C PRO A 129 33.11 -56.62 22.36
N ALA A 130 33.25 -55.76 23.37
CA ALA A 130 34.51 -55.26 23.90
C ALA A 130 35.19 -56.33 24.78
N ASN A 131 35.19 -57.58 24.33
CA ASN A 131 35.96 -58.63 24.97
C ASN A 131 37.34 -58.66 24.33
N PHE A 132 38.24 -57.84 24.87
CA PHE A 132 39.64 -57.84 24.47
C PHE A 132 40.34 -59.02 25.12
N SER A 133 41.03 -59.82 24.32
CA SER A 133 41.91 -60.87 24.83
C SER A 133 43.30 -60.29 25.11
N ASP A 134 44.07 -60.93 25.99
CA ASP A 134 45.51 -60.64 26.14
C ASP A 134 46.38 -61.65 25.35
N ASP A 135 45.75 -62.42 24.45
CA ASP A 135 46.40 -63.36 23.51
C ASP A 135 46.97 -62.64 22.27
N TYR A 136 48.04 -61.89 22.47
CA TYR A 136 48.84 -61.27 21.42
C TYR A 136 50.34 -61.27 21.77
N PRO A 137 51.23 -61.25 20.77
CA PRO A 137 52.66 -61.11 21.01
C PRO A 137 52.99 -59.80 21.73
N LYS A 138 53.74 -59.88 22.84
CA LYS A 138 54.22 -58.68 23.56
C LYS A 138 55.43 -58.03 22.88
N THR A 139 55.95 -58.65 21.83
CA THR A 139 56.96 -58.12 20.92
C THR A 139 56.28 -57.42 19.75
N GLY A 140 56.77 -56.26 19.37
CA GLY A 140 56.16 -55.44 18.33
C GLY A 140 56.83 -54.09 18.21
N VAL A 141 56.23 -53.22 17.41
CA VAL A 141 56.71 -51.86 17.18
C VAL A 141 55.61 -50.84 17.45
N THR A 142 55.99 -49.69 17.98
CA THR A 142 55.10 -48.54 18.08
C THR A 142 55.01 -47.85 16.72
N TYR A 143 53.79 -47.62 16.24
CA TYR A 143 53.52 -46.99 14.95
C TYR A 143 52.63 -45.75 15.16
N THR A 144 53.07 -44.61 14.62
CA THR A 144 52.25 -43.41 14.59
C THR A 144 51.31 -43.46 13.39
N VAL A 145 50.01 -43.43 13.66
CA VAL A 145 48.96 -43.53 12.63
C VAL A 145 49.02 -42.34 11.69
N GLN A 146 49.10 -42.61 10.38
CA GLN A 146 49.16 -41.55 9.36
C GLN A 146 47.79 -41.28 8.74
N SER A 147 47.67 -40.13 8.07
CA SER A 147 46.42 -39.77 7.40
C SER A 147 46.04 -40.82 6.37
N GLY A 148 44.80 -41.28 6.50
CA GLY A 148 44.25 -42.31 5.66
C GLY A 148 44.52 -43.72 6.15
N ASP A 149 45.34 -44.02 7.17
CA ASP A 149 45.57 -45.39 7.65
C ASP A 149 44.31 -46.09 8.21
N SER A 150 44.32 -47.42 8.19
CA SER A 150 43.31 -48.26 8.85
C SER A 150 43.97 -49.45 9.53
N ILE A 151 43.34 -50.04 10.56
CA ILE A 151 43.89 -51.22 11.26
C ILE A 151 44.22 -52.34 10.27
N SER A 152 43.34 -52.58 9.30
CA SER A 152 43.53 -53.58 8.25
C SER A 152 44.76 -53.31 7.38
N ARG A 153 45.06 -52.04 7.06
CA ARG A 153 46.21 -51.66 6.23
C ARG A 153 47.50 -51.67 7.03
N ILE A 154 47.48 -51.18 8.27
CA ILE A 154 48.63 -51.24 9.18
C ILE A 154 49.00 -52.71 9.47
N ALA A 155 48.02 -53.55 9.80
CA ALA A 155 48.24 -54.98 10.03
C ALA A 155 48.91 -55.65 8.83
N ARG A 156 48.42 -55.39 7.61
CA ARG A 156 49.02 -55.94 6.38
C ARG A 156 50.43 -55.40 6.12
N LYS A 157 50.63 -54.09 6.28
CA LYS A 157 51.94 -53.42 6.07
C LYS A 157 53.01 -53.91 7.04
N MET A 158 52.62 -54.15 8.29
CA MET A 158 53.51 -54.54 9.38
C MET A 158 53.50 -56.05 9.66
N ASN A 159 52.92 -56.85 8.75
CA ASN A 159 52.77 -58.30 8.87
C ASN A 159 52.18 -58.76 10.24
N SER A 160 51.21 -58.00 10.75
CA SER A 160 50.50 -58.23 12.01
C SER A 160 49.05 -58.69 11.76
N ARG A 161 48.31 -58.98 12.84
CA ARG A 161 46.90 -59.36 12.79
C ARG A 161 46.02 -58.23 13.32
N ILE A 162 44.89 -57.99 12.64
CA ILE A 162 43.89 -56.99 13.03
C ILE A 162 43.46 -57.18 14.49
N LYS A 163 43.15 -58.43 14.88
CA LYS A 163 42.74 -58.77 16.24
C LYS A 163 43.79 -58.43 17.30
N TRP A 164 45.07 -58.70 17.02
CA TRP A 164 46.15 -58.36 17.96
C TRP A 164 46.30 -56.86 18.17
N ILE A 165 46.17 -56.06 17.10
CA ILE A 165 46.21 -54.59 17.22
C ILE A 165 45.01 -54.09 18.02
N GLN A 166 43.81 -54.65 17.81
CA GLN A 166 42.63 -54.30 18.59
C GLN A 166 42.78 -54.68 20.07
N ASP A 167 43.28 -55.88 20.35
CA ASP A 167 43.46 -56.43 21.69
C ASP A 167 44.55 -55.70 22.48
N ALA A 168 45.67 -55.36 21.83
CA ALA A 168 46.79 -54.67 22.46
C ALA A 168 46.51 -53.19 22.74
N ASN A 169 45.76 -52.51 21.87
CA ASN A 169 45.44 -51.08 22.01
C ASN A 169 44.01 -50.83 22.54
N LYS A 170 43.30 -51.90 22.91
CA LYS A 170 41.91 -51.88 23.42
C LYS A 170 40.95 -51.09 22.51
N ILE A 171 41.04 -51.34 21.20
CA ILE A 171 40.26 -50.63 20.17
C ILE A 171 39.00 -51.42 19.82
N ALA A 172 37.85 -50.96 20.31
CA ALA A 172 36.55 -51.62 20.12
C ALA A 172 36.03 -51.51 18.67
N ASP A 173 36.21 -50.35 18.04
CA ASP A 173 35.74 -50.10 16.67
C ASP A 173 36.94 -49.97 15.70
N PRO A 174 37.16 -50.95 14.81
CA PRO A 174 38.27 -50.92 13.85
C PRO A 174 38.11 -49.85 12.75
N THR A 175 36.93 -49.27 12.60
CA THR A 175 36.63 -48.24 11.59
C THR A 175 36.68 -46.81 12.14
N ARG A 176 36.47 -46.63 13.45
CA ARG A 176 36.42 -45.30 14.09
C ARG A 176 37.42 -45.09 15.22
N GLY A 177 38.12 -46.14 15.63
CA GLY A 177 39.01 -46.11 16.80
C GLY A 177 40.43 -45.61 16.54
N LEU A 178 40.83 -45.34 15.30
CA LEU A 178 42.16 -44.81 14.97
C LEU A 178 42.07 -43.33 14.60
N ARG A 179 42.89 -42.49 15.23
CA ARG A 179 43.05 -41.08 14.85
C ARG A 179 44.46 -40.86 14.31
N VAL A 180 44.57 -39.94 13.37
CA VAL A 180 45.85 -39.55 12.79
C VAL A 180 46.71 -38.92 13.88
N GLY A 181 47.95 -39.39 14.01
CA GLY A 181 48.90 -38.98 15.05
C GLY A 181 48.90 -39.86 16.30
N ASP A 182 47.96 -40.80 16.43
CA ASP A 182 47.96 -41.73 17.57
C ASP A 182 49.15 -42.68 17.47
N GLU A 183 49.86 -42.89 18.58
CA GLU A 183 50.85 -43.95 18.71
C GLU A 183 50.16 -45.24 19.15
N ILE A 184 50.20 -46.25 18.28
CA ILE A 184 49.62 -47.57 18.55
C ILE A 184 50.71 -48.64 18.60
N PHE A 185 50.54 -49.63 19.46
CA PHE A 185 51.40 -50.80 19.49
C PHE A 185 50.96 -51.81 18.42
N VAL A 186 51.88 -52.26 17.58
CA VAL A 186 51.61 -53.26 16.54
C VAL A 186 52.36 -54.56 16.88
N PRO A 187 51.67 -55.56 17.47
CA PRO A 187 52.26 -56.86 17.80
C PRO A 187 52.80 -57.59 16.58
N GLN A 188 53.97 -58.21 16.68
CA GLN A 188 54.59 -59.03 15.63
C GLN A 188 55.06 -60.36 16.22
N LYS A 189 54.97 -61.42 15.42
CA LYS A 189 55.50 -62.75 15.77
C LYS A 189 56.93 -62.89 15.32
#